data_AF-A0A6P0Z2M8-F1
#
_entry.id   AF-A0A6P0Z2M8-F1
#
_cell.length_a   1.000
_cell.length_b   1.000
_cell.length_c   1.000
_cell.angle_alpha   90.00
_cell.angle_beta   90.00
_cell.angle_gamma   90.00
#
_symmetry.space_group_name_H-M   'P 1'
#
loop_
_entity.id
_entity.type
_entity.pdbx_description
1 polymer ?
#
loop_
_entity_poly.entity_id
_entity_poly.type
_entity_poly.pdbx_seq_one_letter_code
_entity_poly.pdbx_strand_id
1 'polypeptide(L)'
;GQPQPMEPYHVIMQLPEGEGEEFILILPFTPETKNNMIAWMAARSDGDQYGEMLLYEFPKRELVYGPSQIEARVDQNPNISPQLTLWDQEGSRVIRGDLLVIPIEQSLLYVEPIYLQAETEGLPELKRVIVAYGDQVVMEETLEGALVRIFGERQAVVEAEEADESVGTGNPEELGDADRPSLPTASARTATEGASADLTELAKSLSDAYEQAQEALQRGDWDTYGQKQRELEGLIEQFNQQVGN
;
A
#
# COMPACT_ATOMS: atom_id res chain seq x y z
N GLY A 1 9.38 -13.05 -17.15
CA GLY A 1 10.02 -14.37 -16.96
C GLY A 1 9.03 -15.49 -17.19
N GLN A 2 9.46 -16.76 -17.15
CA GLN A 2 8.51 -17.89 -17.03
C GLN A 2 7.87 -17.89 -15.64
N PRO A 3 6.59 -18.27 -15.49
CA PRO A 3 5.94 -18.33 -14.19
C PRO A 3 6.66 -19.36 -13.31
N GLN A 4 7.27 -18.92 -12.22
CA GLN A 4 7.81 -19.83 -11.22
C GLN A 4 6.70 -20.25 -10.24
N PRO A 5 6.58 -21.55 -9.92
CA PRO A 5 5.67 -21.97 -8.87
C PRO A 5 6.10 -21.35 -7.55
N MET A 6 5.14 -20.85 -6.76
CA MET A 6 5.47 -20.37 -5.42
C MET A 6 5.91 -21.53 -4.55
N GLU A 7 7.03 -21.34 -3.85
CA GLU A 7 7.45 -22.24 -2.78
C GLU A 7 6.74 -21.86 -1.47
N PRO A 8 6.47 -22.83 -0.58
CA PRO A 8 5.94 -22.52 0.74
C PRO A 8 6.94 -21.68 1.56
N TYR A 9 6.44 -20.68 2.30
CA TYR A 9 7.26 -19.82 3.16
C TYR A 9 6.69 -19.70 4.57
N HIS A 10 7.58 -19.47 5.54
CA HIS A 10 7.20 -19.32 6.94
C HIS A 10 6.87 -17.85 7.25
N VAL A 11 5.86 -17.65 8.06
CA VAL A 11 5.40 -16.34 8.53
C VAL A 11 4.88 -16.46 9.96
N ILE A 12 5.06 -15.41 10.75
CA ILE A 12 4.43 -15.25 12.05
C ILE A 12 3.23 -14.34 11.85
N MET A 13 2.03 -14.83 12.09
CA MET A 13 0.81 -14.03 12.00
C MET A 13 -0.32 -14.61 12.84
N GLN A 14 -1.34 -13.82 13.12
CA GLN A 14 -2.56 -14.29 13.72
C GLN A 14 -3.49 -14.86 12.63
N LEU A 15 -3.87 -16.13 12.76
CA LEU A 15 -4.89 -16.74 11.89
C LEU A 15 -6.27 -16.12 12.16
N PRO A 16 -7.17 -16.03 11.16
CA PRO A 16 -8.52 -15.46 11.35
C PRO A 16 -9.35 -16.10 12.47
N GLU A 17 -9.10 -17.37 12.80
CA GLU A 17 -9.76 -18.11 13.89
C GLU A 17 -8.84 -18.32 15.12
N GLY A 18 -7.64 -17.73 15.13
CA GLY A 18 -6.64 -17.90 16.18
C GLY A 18 -6.70 -16.79 17.23
N GLU A 19 -6.38 -17.14 18.49
CA GLU A 19 -6.38 -16.19 19.62
C GLU A 19 -5.05 -15.43 19.77
N GLY A 20 -4.03 -15.72 18.96
CA GLY A 20 -2.71 -15.06 19.00
C GLY A 20 -1.87 -15.30 17.76
N GLU A 21 -0.67 -14.72 17.75
CA GLU A 21 0.32 -14.91 16.69
C GLU A 21 0.90 -16.33 16.73
N GLU A 22 0.98 -16.97 15.57
CA GLU A 22 1.50 -18.33 15.42
C GLU A 22 2.54 -18.38 14.29
N PHE A 23 3.55 -19.23 14.46
CA PHE A 23 4.52 -19.54 13.40
C PHE A 23 3.93 -20.58 12.45
N ILE A 24 3.65 -20.17 11.22
CA ILE A 24 2.95 -20.99 10.23
C ILE A 24 3.71 -21.03 8.90
N LEU A 25 3.60 -22.16 8.20
CA LEU A 25 4.08 -22.34 6.83
C LEU A 25 2.91 -22.15 5.87
N ILE A 26 3.00 -21.18 4.96
CA ILE A 26 1.92 -20.86 4.01
C ILE A 26 2.31 -21.26 2.59
N LEU A 27 1.35 -21.81 1.85
CA LEU A 27 1.41 -22.02 0.41
C LEU A 27 0.17 -21.42 -0.27
N PRO A 28 0.33 -20.37 -1.07
CA PRO A 28 -0.76 -19.83 -1.88
C PRO A 28 -1.23 -20.81 -2.96
N PHE A 29 -2.54 -20.98 -3.12
CA PHE A 29 -3.14 -21.91 -4.07
C PHE A 29 -3.80 -21.18 -5.25
N THR A 30 -3.17 -21.30 -6.42
CA THR A 30 -3.68 -20.79 -7.69
C THR A 30 -4.06 -21.97 -8.59
N PRO A 31 -5.34 -22.15 -8.97
CA PRO A 31 -5.76 -23.27 -9.82
C PRO A 31 -5.13 -23.18 -11.20
N GLU A 32 -4.74 -24.30 -11.81
CA GLU A 32 -4.09 -24.34 -13.15
C GLU A 32 -4.85 -23.58 -14.25
N THR A 33 -6.17 -23.44 -14.13
CA THR A 33 -7.04 -22.81 -15.14
C THR A 33 -7.33 -21.33 -14.89
N LYS A 34 -6.86 -20.76 -13.77
CA LYS A 34 -7.12 -19.38 -13.38
C LYS A 34 -5.84 -18.66 -12.99
N ASN A 35 -5.75 -17.38 -13.35
CA ASN A 35 -4.64 -16.53 -12.92
C ASN A 35 -4.87 -15.91 -11.53
N ASN A 36 -6.05 -16.11 -10.93
CA ASN A 36 -6.40 -15.54 -9.62
C ASN A 36 -6.25 -16.62 -8.54
N MET A 37 -5.71 -16.22 -7.40
CA MET A 37 -5.64 -17.06 -6.20
C MET A 37 -7.05 -17.28 -5.66
N ILE A 38 -7.36 -18.52 -5.26
CA ILE A 38 -8.69 -18.84 -4.67
C ILE A 38 -8.60 -19.25 -3.21
N ALA A 39 -7.42 -19.65 -2.75
CA ALA A 39 -7.18 -20.09 -1.38
C ALA A 39 -5.69 -19.98 -1.02
N TRP A 40 -5.39 -20.10 0.26
CA TRP A 40 -4.07 -20.43 0.78
C TRP A 40 -4.18 -21.59 1.76
N MET A 41 -3.16 -22.42 1.76
CA MET A 41 -3.00 -23.48 2.75
C MET A 41 -1.95 -23.04 3.75
N ALA A 42 -2.25 -23.19 5.04
CA ALA A 42 -1.27 -23.03 6.10
C ALA A 42 -1.09 -24.33 6.88
N ALA A 43 0.14 -24.60 7.30
CA ALA A 43 0.47 -25.63 8.26
C ALA A 43 1.06 -24.96 9.50
N ARG A 44 0.46 -25.22 10.67
CA ARG A 44 0.92 -24.68 11.94
C ARG A 44 2.23 -25.35 12.34
N SER A 45 3.23 -24.53 12.67
CA SER A 45 4.60 -24.97 12.91
C SER A 45 5.05 -24.74 14.36
N ASP A 46 4.15 -24.31 15.24
CA ASP A 46 4.36 -24.16 16.68
C ASP A 46 3.09 -24.45 17.51
N GLY A 47 3.23 -24.31 18.82
CA GLY A 47 2.13 -24.43 19.78
C GLY A 47 1.55 -25.84 19.94
N ASP A 48 0.38 -25.90 20.57
CA ASP A 48 -0.37 -27.13 20.81
C ASP A 48 -1.00 -27.70 19.52
N GLN A 49 -1.13 -26.87 18.49
CA GLN A 49 -1.73 -27.21 17.19
C GLN A 49 -0.67 -27.54 16.12
N TYR A 50 0.57 -27.82 16.54
CA TYR A 50 1.67 -28.18 15.65
C TYR A 50 1.30 -29.31 14.68
N GLY A 51 1.49 -29.07 13.39
CA GLY A 51 1.21 -30.01 12.31
C GLY A 51 -0.24 -29.98 11.80
N GLU A 52 -1.13 -29.19 12.40
CA GLU A 52 -2.47 -28.98 11.86
C GLU A 52 -2.42 -28.11 10.59
N MET A 53 -3.21 -28.47 9.59
CA MET A 53 -3.32 -27.74 8.33
C MET A 53 -4.67 -27.04 8.24
N LEU A 54 -4.64 -25.79 7.80
CA LEU A 54 -5.81 -24.96 7.52
C LEU A 54 -5.83 -24.63 6.03
N LEU A 55 -7.00 -24.77 5.39
CA LEU A 55 -7.24 -24.23 4.06
C LEU A 55 -8.17 -23.04 4.21
N TYR A 56 -7.69 -21.86 3.87
CA TYR A 56 -8.49 -20.65 3.86
C TYR A 56 -8.87 -20.29 2.42
N GLU A 57 -10.17 -20.27 2.13
CA GLU A 57 -10.70 -19.91 0.81
C GLU A 57 -11.08 -18.43 0.78
N PHE A 58 -10.62 -17.70 -0.23
CA PHE A 58 -10.99 -16.29 -0.40
C PHE A 58 -12.44 -16.16 -0.89
N PRO A 59 -13.20 -15.16 -0.42
CA PRO A 59 -14.55 -14.93 -0.90
C PRO A 59 -14.54 -14.59 -2.39
N LYS A 60 -15.42 -15.25 -3.16
CA LYS A 60 -15.50 -15.14 -4.64
C LYS A 60 -15.87 -13.75 -5.19
N ARG A 61 -16.07 -12.75 -4.32
CA ARG A 61 -16.57 -11.41 -4.68
C ARG A 61 -15.46 -10.37 -4.84
N GLU A 62 -14.23 -10.64 -4.40
CA GLU A 62 -13.09 -9.74 -4.61
C GLU A 62 -12.19 -10.23 -5.75
N LEU A 63 -11.83 -9.31 -6.65
CA LEU A 63 -10.87 -9.54 -7.73
C LEU A 63 -9.46 -9.51 -7.16
N VAL A 64 -9.05 -10.60 -6.50
CA VAL A 64 -7.72 -10.73 -5.94
C VAL A 64 -6.72 -11.13 -7.03
N TYR A 65 -5.63 -10.37 -7.17
CA TYR A 65 -4.63 -10.61 -8.20
C TYR A 65 -3.75 -11.84 -7.87
N GLY A 66 -3.40 -12.62 -8.89
CA GLY A 66 -2.41 -13.67 -8.69
C GLY A 66 -0.98 -13.11 -8.61
N PRO A 67 -0.03 -13.86 -8.03
CA PRO A 67 1.41 -13.54 -8.04
C PRO A 67 1.92 -13.14 -9.43
N SER A 68 1.59 -13.90 -10.47
CA SER A 68 2.00 -13.62 -11.85
C SER A 68 1.44 -12.31 -12.41
N GLN A 69 0.26 -11.89 -11.95
CA GLN A 69 -0.34 -10.61 -12.34
C GLN A 69 0.32 -9.44 -11.62
N ILE A 70 0.72 -9.62 -10.36
CA ILE A 70 1.47 -8.62 -9.60
C ILE A 70 2.85 -8.43 -10.22
N GLU A 71 3.56 -9.53 -10.51
CA GLU A 71 4.82 -9.52 -11.25
C GLU A 71 4.73 -8.73 -12.57
N ALA A 72 3.70 -9.02 -13.38
CA ALA A 72 3.49 -8.31 -14.64
C ALA A 72 3.23 -6.81 -14.44
N ARG A 73 2.56 -6.42 -13.35
CA ARG A 73 2.35 -5.01 -13.02
C ARG A 73 3.62 -4.32 -12.58
N VAL A 74 4.44 -4.97 -11.77
CA VAL A 74 5.76 -4.48 -11.36
C VAL A 74 6.62 -4.20 -12.58
N ASP A 75 6.70 -5.17 -13.50
CA ASP A 75 7.49 -5.07 -14.73
C ASP A 75 7.00 -3.94 -15.68
N GLN A 76 5.72 -3.57 -15.60
CA GLN A 76 5.09 -2.52 -16.41
C GLN A 76 5.05 -1.15 -15.72
N ASN A 77 5.39 -1.08 -14.42
CA ASN A 77 5.27 0.16 -13.66
C ASN A 77 6.34 1.17 -14.12
N PRO A 78 5.95 2.38 -14.56
CA PRO A 78 6.88 3.37 -15.12
C PRO A 78 7.89 3.91 -14.10
N ASN A 79 7.63 3.79 -12.79
CA ASN A 79 8.55 4.21 -11.75
C ASN A 79 9.51 3.10 -11.31
N ILE A 80 9.17 1.83 -11.57
CA ILE A 80 9.96 0.67 -11.11
C ILE A 80 10.81 0.11 -12.25
N SER A 81 10.18 -0.18 -13.39
CA SER A 81 10.81 -0.90 -14.50
C SER A 81 12.07 -0.21 -15.05
N PRO A 82 12.11 1.12 -15.27
CA PRO A 82 13.33 1.81 -15.69
C PRO A 82 14.44 1.74 -14.65
N GLN A 83 14.10 1.79 -13.36
CA GLN A 83 15.07 1.78 -12.27
C GLN A 83 15.71 0.40 -12.10
N LEU A 84 14.92 -0.67 -12.16
CA LEU A 84 15.44 -2.04 -12.16
C LEU A 84 16.34 -2.27 -13.39
N THR A 85 15.92 -1.79 -14.56
CA THR A 85 16.72 -1.90 -15.78
C THR A 85 18.05 -1.15 -15.64
N LEU A 86 18.08 0.02 -14.99
CA LEU A 86 19.31 0.79 -14.77
C LEU A 86 20.24 0.11 -13.75
N TRP A 87 19.69 -0.51 -12.71
CA TRP A 87 20.49 -1.23 -11.72
C TRP A 87 21.03 -2.55 -12.22
N ASP A 88 20.36 -3.17 -13.19
CA ASP A 88 20.82 -4.38 -13.87
C ASP A 88 21.73 -4.06 -15.06
N GLN A 89 22.66 -3.11 -14.85
CA GLN A 89 23.65 -2.67 -15.83
C GLN A 89 25.04 -2.56 -15.20
N GLU A 90 26.05 -2.54 -16.08
CA GLU A 90 27.43 -2.14 -15.81
C GLU A 90 27.99 -2.60 -14.46
N GLY A 91 28.29 -3.90 -14.32
CA GLY A 91 28.98 -4.44 -13.15
C GLY A 91 28.10 -4.66 -11.92
N SER A 92 26.79 -4.40 -12.01
CA SER A 92 25.80 -4.75 -11.00
C SER A 92 24.75 -5.70 -11.55
N ARG A 93 24.20 -6.55 -10.68
CA ARG A 93 23.07 -7.44 -10.98
C ARG A 93 21.95 -7.21 -10.00
N VAL A 94 20.73 -7.08 -10.52
CA VAL A 94 19.51 -7.07 -9.72
C VAL A 94 19.09 -8.51 -9.41
N ILE A 95 18.85 -8.79 -8.15
CA ILE A 95 18.23 -10.04 -7.70
C ILE A 95 16.85 -9.68 -7.13
N ARG A 96 15.82 -10.17 -7.80
CA ARG A 96 14.44 -10.15 -7.31
C ARG A 96 14.27 -11.33 -6.36
N GLY A 97 13.89 -11.05 -5.11
CA GLY A 97 13.59 -12.09 -4.13
C GLY A 97 12.23 -12.72 -4.34
N ASP A 98 11.86 -13.64 -3.46
CA ASP A 98 10.56 -14.29 -3.54
C ASP A 98 9.44 -13.31 -3.22
N LEU A 99 8.39 -13.32 -4.05
CA LEU A 99 7.16 -12.58 -3.79
C LEU A 99 6.42 -13.24 -2.62
N LEU A 100 6.31 -12.54 -1.51
CA LEU A 100 5.56 -12.99 -0.34
C LEU A 100 4.11 -12.51 -0.46
N VAL A 101 3.16 -13.42 -0.26
CA VAL A 101 1.73 -13.10 -0.28
C VAL A 101 1.18 -13.21 1.14
N ILE A 102 0.94 -12.07 1.78
CA ILE A 102 0.55 -12.01 3.18
C ILE A 102 -0.94 -11.69 3.24
N PRO A 103 -1.79 -12.63 3.67
CA PRO A 103 -3.19 -12.35 3.90
C PRO A 103 -3.35 -11.45 5.13
N ILE A 104 -4.06 -10.34 4.95
CA ILE A 104 -4.45 -9.43 6.03
C ILE A 104 -5.97 -9.33 6.00
N GLU A 105 -6.63 -9.91 6.99
CA GLU A 105 -8.08 -10.04 7.05
C GLU A 105 -8.68 -10.65 5.76
N GLN A 106 -9.35 -9.83 4.94
CA GLN A 106 -9.99 -10.24 3.68
C GLN A 106 -9.17 -9.84 2.45
N SER A 107 -8.02 -9.18 2.62
CA SER A 107 -7.18 -8.67 1.54
C SER A 107 -5.81 -9.36 1.47
N LEU A 108 -5.09 -9.13 0.37
CA LEU A 108 -3.72 -9.61 0.18
C LEU A 108 -2.73 -8.47 0.05
N LEU A 109 -1.68 -8.53 0.86
CA LEU A 109 -0.49 -7.70 0.76
C LEU A 109 0.61 -8.51 0.07
N TYR A 110 1.21 -7.95 -0.98
CA TYR A 110 2.30 -8.58 -1.71
C TYR A 110 3.58 -7.84 -1.39
N VAL A 111 4.64 -8.56 -1.02
CA VAL A 111 5.92 -7.96 -0.65
C VAL A 111 7.04 -8.68 -1.40
N GLU A 112 7.84 -7.93 -2.14
CA GLU A 112 8.97 -8.46 -2.90
C GLU A 112 10.25 -7.66 -2.58
N PRO A 113 11.27 -8.29 -1.97
CA PRO A 113 12.55 -7.64 -1.71
C PRO A 113 13.42 -7.60 -2.97
N ILE A 114 14.08 -6.48 -3.22
CA ILE A 114 15.01 -6.27 -4.33
C ILE A 114 16.42 -6.11 -3.77
N TYR A 115 17.31 -6.99 -4.18
CA TYR A 115 18.72 -6.99 -3.80
C TYR A 115 19.60 -6.54 -4.96
N LEU A 116 20.69 -5.86 -4.66
CA LEU A 116 21.77 -5.59 -5.61
C LEU A 116 23.05 -6.31 -5.19
N GLN A 117 23.76 -6.83 -6.18
CA GLN A 117 25.09 -7.41 -5.99
C GLN A 117 26.03 -6.97 -7.11
N ALA A 118 27.34 -6.95 -6.83
CA ALA A 118 28.35 -6.76 -7.86
C ALA A 118 28.46 -8.01 -8.76
N GLU A 119 28.79 -7.81 -10.03
CA GLU A 119 28.85 -8.89 -11.04
C GLU A 119 30.02 -9.87 -10.81
N THR A 120 31.13 -9.38 -10.25
CA THR A 120 32.40 -10.14 -10.13
C THR A 120 32.71 -10.56 -8.69
N GLU A 121 31.70 -11.05 -7.97
CA GLU A 121 31.65 -11.35 -6.53
C GLU A 121 31.20 -10.16 -5.66
N GLY A 122 30.03 -10.32 -5.04
CA GLY A 122 29.48 -9.40 -4.06
C GLY A 122 28.38 -10.10 -3.26
N LEU A 123 28.24 -9.74 -1.98
CA LEU A 123 27.11 -10.18 -1.17
C LEU A 123 25.86 -9.39 -1.63
N PRO A 124 24.72 -10.06 -1.86
CA PRO A 124 23.47 -9.37 -2.13
C PRO A 124 23.07 -8.46 -0.97
N GLU A 125 22.85 -7.19 -1.26
CA GLU A 125 22.37 -6.21 -0.30
C GLU A 125 20.95 -5.81 -0.65
N LEU A 126 20.05 -5.79 0.35
CA LEU A 126 18.69 -5.29 0.17
C LEU A 126 18.76 -3.80 -0.17
N LYS A 127 18.16 -3.40 -1.29
CA LYS A 127 18.12 -1.99 -1.72
C LYS A 127 16.72 -1.42 -1.75
N ARG A 128 15.72 -2.21 -2.10
CA ARG A 128 14.32 -1.78 -2.12
C ARG A 128 13.40 -2.90 -1.70
N VAL A 129 12.19 -2.51 -1.32
CA VAL A 129 11.06 -3.39 -1.11
C VAL A 129 9.93 -2.90 -1.99
N ILE A 130 9.42 -3.79 -2.85
CA ILE A 130 8.22 -3.55 -3.62
C ILE A 130 7.05 -4.07 -2.79
N VAL A 131 6.01 -3.24 -2.68
CA VAL A 131 4.77 -3.63 -2.01
C VAL A 131 3.61 -3.36 -2.96
N ALA A 132 2.70 -4.33 -3.04
CA ALA A 132 1.44 -4.16 -3.75
C ALA A 132 0.26 -4.46 -2.85
N TYR A 133 -0.79 -3.67 -2.98
CA TYR A 133 -2.06 -3.84 -2.28
C TYR A 133 -3.17 -3.31 -3.19
N GLY A 134 -4.18 -4.13 -3.48
CA GLY A 134 -5.22 -3.79 -4.43
C GLY A 134 -4.64 -3.44 -5.81
N ASP A 135 -4.87 -2.21 -6.25
CA ASP A 135 -4.41 -1.65 -7.53
C ASP A 135 -3.08 -0.89 -7.45
N GLN A 136 -2.57 -0.63 -6.25
CA GLN A 136 -1.36 0.15 -6.02
C GLN A 136 -0.12 -0.75 -5.96
N VAL A 137 0.96 -0.29 -6.60
CA VAL A 137 2.29 -0.92 -6.55
C VAL A 137 3.31 0.19 -6.30
N VAL A 138 4.06 0.07 -5.21
CA VAL A 138 5.07 1.04 -4.80
C VAL A 138 6.41 0.33 -4.57
N MET A 139 7.51 1.08 -4.71
CA MET A 139 8.86 0.59 -4.43
C MET A 139 9.58 1.62 -3.58
N GLU A 140 9.96 1.22 -2.37
CA GLU A 140 10.60 2.10 -1.38
C GLU A 140 11.85 1.46 -0.77
N GLU A 141 12.62 2.24 0.00
CA GLU A 141 13.85 1.74 0.65
C GLU A 141 13.55 0.75 1.77
N THR A 142 12.41 0.93 2.44
CA THR A 142 11.98 0.11 3.58
C THR A 142 10.54 -0.34 3.39
N LEU A 143 10.20 -1.47 4.02
CA LEU A 143 8.82 -1.95 4.07
C LEU A 143 7.90 -0.90 4.72
N GLU A 144 8.35 -0.26 5.80
CA GLU A 144 7.60 0.79 6.48
C GLU A 144 7.27 1.96 5.55
N GLY A 145 8.25 2.46 4.78
CA GLY A 145 8.02 3.53 3.80
C GLY A 145 7.01 3.12 2.72
N ALA A 146 7.08 1.87 2.24
CA ALA A 146 6.13 1.35 1.27
C ALA A 146 4.71 1.24 1.83
N LEU A 147 4.56 0.81 3.10
CA LEU A 147 3.28 0.73 3.78
C LEU A 147 2.67 2.10 4.01
N VAL A 148 3.46 3.08 4.46
CA VAL A 148 3.01 4.48 4.61
C VAL A 148 2.55 5.03 3.26
N ARG A 149 3.25 4.72 2.17
CA ARG A 149 2.86 5.19 0.84
C ARG A 149 1.55 4.58 0.34
N ILE A 150 1.30 3.30 0.61
CA ILE A 150 0.06 2.62 0.21
C ILE A 150 -1.14 3.05 1.08
N PHE A 151 -0.96 3.07 2.40
CA PHE A 151 -2.08 3.23 3.34
C PHE A 151 -2.23 4.66 3.86
N GLY A 152 -1.16 5.43 3.93
CA GLY A 152 -1.17 6.83 4.35
C GLY A 152 -1.86 7.74 3.34
N GLU A 153 -1.81 7.42 2.05
CA GLU A 153 -2.62 8.12 1.03
C GLU A 153 -4.10 7.71 1.09
N ARG A 154 -4.41 6.44 1.42
CA ARG A 154 -5.78 5.92 1.46
C ARG A 154 -6.58 6.44 2.66
N GLN A 155 -5.97 6.68 3.81
CA GLN A 155 -6.66 7.31 4.95
C GLN A 155 -7.31 8.66 4.58
N ALA A 156 -6.74 9.40 3.62
CA ALA A 156 -7.33 10.65 3.13
C ALA A 156 -8.53 10.46 2.18
N VAL A 157 -8.74 9.24 1.63
CA VAL A 157 -9.79 8.96 0.63
C VAL A 157 -11.00 8.24 1.25
N VAL A 158 -10.80 7.38 2.27
CA VAL A 158 -11.92 6.77 3.00
C VAL A 158 -12.75 7.80 3.79
N GLU A 159 -12.14 8.89 4.27
CA GLU A 159 -12.89 10.03 4.84
C GLU A 159 -13.77 10.75 3.80
N ALA A 160 -13.47 10.64 2.51
CA ALA A 160 -14.24 11.28 1.44
C ALA A 160 -15.40 10.41 0.92
N GLU A 161 -15.32 9.08 1.04
CA GLU A 161 -16.33 8.15 0.51
C GLU A 161 -17.44 7.78 1.50
N GLU A 162 -17.23 7.91 2.82
CA GLU A 162 -18.30 7.69 3.83
C GLU A 162 -19.39 8.78 3.84
N ALA A 163 -19.24 9.85 3.06
CA ALA A 163 -20.19 10.96 3.00
C ALA A 163 -21.33 10.80 1.97
N ASP A 164 -21.32 9.77 1.09
CA ASP A 164 -22.22 9.74 -0.10
C ASP A 164 -23.16 8.53 -0.21
N GLU A 165 -23.38 7.73 0.86
CA GLU A 165 -24.43 6.70 0.87
C GLU A 165 -25.58 7.02 1.83
N SER A 166 -26.39 8.02 1.47
CA SER A 166 -27.82 8.03 1.85
C SER A 166 -28.73 8.71 0.82
N VAL A 167 -29.67 7.89 0.31
CA VAL A 167 -31.07 8.19 -0.10
C VAL A 167 -31.42 7.60 -1.47
N GLY A 168 -32.43 6.72 -1.46
CA GLY A 168 -32.92 5.97 -2.60
C GLY A 168 -34.09 6.60 -3.40
N THR A 169 -34.25 6.00 -4.58
CA THR A 169 -35.49 5.74 -5.37
C THR A 169 -36.36 6.88 -5.90
N GLY A 170 -36.45 6.93 -7.25
CA GLY A 170 -37.61 7.39 -8.01
C GLY A 170 -37.38 7.40 -9.53
N ASN A 171 -37.99 6.48 -10.27
CA ASN A 171 -38.21 6.49 -11.73
C ASN A 171 -39.76 6.45 -11.95
N PRO A 172 -40.40 6.78 -13.10
CA PRO A 172 -39.90 6.67 -14.50
C PRO A 172 -40.39 7.69 -15.58
N GLU A 173 -39.76 7.57 -16.78
CA GLU A 173 -40.25 7.89 -18.16
C GLU A 173 -40.53 9.37 -18.55
N GLU A 174 -40.34 9.92 -19.77
CA GLU A 174 -39.97 9.46 -21.12
C GLU A 174 -39.59 10.70 -22.02
N LEU A 175 -38.67 10.48 -22.98
CA LEU A 175 -38.51 11.06 -24.34
C LEU A 175 -38.48 12.60 -24.64
N GLY A 176 -37.43 13.02 -25.38
CA GLY A 176 -37.57 14.10 -26.40
C GLY A 176 -36.35 14.95 -26.78
N ASP A 177 -35.47 14.40 -27.63
CA ASP A 177 -34.77 15.02 -28.80
C ASP A 177 -33.80 16.23 -28.74
N ALA A 178 -32.82 16.14 -29.65
CA ALA A 178 -32.08 17.16 -30.42
C ALA A 178 -30.88 17.95 -29.84
N ASP A 179 -29.70 17.51 -30.33
CA ASP A 179 -28.71 18.28 -31.11
C ASP A 179 -27.79 19.35 -30.45
N ARG A 180 -26.51 19.33 -30.88
CA ARG A 180 -25.34 20.16 -30.43
C ARG A 180 -25.37 21.60 -31.01
N PRO A 181 -24.33 22.47 -30.84
CA PRO A 181 -23.45 22.87 -29.72
C PRO A 181 -23.37 24.42 -29.57
N SER A 182 -22.64 24.99 -28.58
CA SER A 182 -21.73 26.18 -28.68
C SER A 182 -21.33 26.81 -27.31
N LEU A 183 -20.04 27.18 -27.17
CA LEU A 183 -19.44 28.08 -26.15
C LEU A 183 -19.70 29.57 -26.49
N PRO A 184 -19.24 30.61 -25.75
CA PRO A 184 -18.72 30.76 -24.37
C PRO A 184 -19.43 31.93 -23.60
N THR A 185 -19.09 32.21 -22.32
CA THR A 185 -18.81 33.57 -21.76
C THR A 185 -18.66 33.54 -20.22
N ALA A 186 -17.62 34.25 -19.76
CA ALA A 186 -17.16 34.47 -18.40
C ALA A 186 -18.13 35.26 -17.49
N SER A 187 -18.11 34.97 -16.18
CA SER A 187 -17.79 35.97 -15.14
C SER A 187 -17.81 35.37 -13.73
N ALA A 188 -16.63 35.42 -13.13
CA ALA A 188 -16.29 35.62 -11.71
C ALA A 188 -17.37 35.41 -10.63
N ARG A 189 -17.06 34.51 -9.68
CA ARG A 189 -17.25 34.72 -8.24
C ARG A 189 -16.07 34.12 -7.47
N THR A 190 -15.24 35.00 -6.92
CA THR A 190 -14.30 34.75 -5.82
C THR A 190 -15.10 34.46 -4.55
N ALA A 191 -14.87 33.30 -3.94
CA ALA A 191 -15.09 33.01 -2.51
C ALA A 191 -14.70 31.56 -2.18
N THR A 192 -13.43 31.18 -2.31
CA THR A 192 -12.92 29.90 -1.75
C THR A 192 -11.41 29.89 -1.46
N GLU A 193 -10.71 31.03 -1.55
CA GLU A 193 -9.24 31.08 -1.35
C GLU A 193 -8.79 31.18 0.12
N GLY A 194 -9.70 31.44 1.07
CA GLY A 194 -9.34 31.59 2.49
C GLY A 194 -9.10 30.25 3.21
N ALA A 195 -10.03 29.29 3.05
CA ALA A 195 -9.96 28.01 3.76
C ALA A 195 -8.81 27.12 3.27
N SER A 196 -8.43 27.23 1.99
CA SER A 196 -7.32 26.45 1.43
C SER A 196 -5.94 27.00 1.80
N ALA A 197 -5.83 28.32 2.04
CA ALA A 197 -4.56 28.95 2.44
C ALA A 197 -4.18 28.54 3.87
N ASP A 198 -5.14 28.58 4.80
CA ASP A 198 -4.92 28.19 6.20
C ASP A 198 -4.56 26.70 6.32
N LEU A 199 -5.22 25.83 5.53
CA LEU A 199 -4.90 24.39 5.51
C LEU A 199 -3.51 24.12 4.92
N THR A 200 -3.07 24.90 3.93
CA THR A 200 -1.74 24.77 3.33
C THR A 200 -0.64 25.24 4.28
N GLU A 201 -0.87 26.31 5.04
CA GLU A 201 0.06 26.75 6.09
C GLU A 201 0.15 25.73 7.22
N LEU A 202 -0.97 25.12 7.61
CA LEU A 202 -1.01 24.10 8.65
C LEU A 202 -0.29 22.81 8.22
N ALA A 203 -0.52 22.33 6.99
CA ALA A 203 0.21 21.20 6.42
C ALA A 203 1.73 21.44 6.37
N LYS A 204 2.15 22.67 6.04
CA LYS A 204 3.57 23.04 6.06
C LYS A 204 4.15 23.04 7.47
N SER A 205 3.42 23.56 8.45
CA SER A 205 3.85 23.55 9.85
C SER A 205 4.01 22.14 10.43
N LEU A 206 3.18 21.19 9.98
CA LEU A 206 3.29 19.76 10.33
C LEU A 206 4.58 19.15 9.79
N SER A 207 4.88 19.38 8.51
CA SER A 207 6.12 18.89 7.88
C SER A 207 7.35 19.47 8.58
N ASP A 208 7.37 20.78 8.87
CA ASP A 208 8.49 21.44 9.54
C ASP A 208 8.69 20.94 10.98
N ALA A 209 7.62 20.72 11.74
CA ALA A 209 7.69 20.19 13.10
C ALA A 209 8.23 18.75 13.14
N TYR A 210 7.85 17.93 12.16
CA TYR A 210 8.33 16.55 12.00
C TYR A 210 9.81 16.51 11.63
N GLU A 211 10.26 17.32 10.66
CA GLU A 211 11.66 17.36 10.25
C GLU A 211 12.57 17.81 11.41
N GLN A 212 12.15 18.82 12.17
CA GLN A 212 12.87 19.28 13.37
C GLN A 212 12.90 18.23 14.49
N ALA A 213 11.84 17.42 14.64
CA ALA A 213 11.83 16.30 15.57
C ALA A 213 12.86 15.22 15.16
N GLN A 214 12.91 14.87 13.87
CA GLN A 214 13.86 13.89 13.35
C GLN A 214 15.31 14.36 13.48
N GLU A 215 15.60 15.64 13.22
CA GLU A 215 16.93 16.19 13.46
C GLU A 215 17.32 16.20 14.94
N ALA A 216 16.37 16.51 15.83
CA ALA A 216 16.60 16.46 17.28
C ALA A 216 16.90 15.03 17.75
N LEU A 217 16.19 14.04 17.20
CA LEU A 217 16.43 12.62 17.45
C LEU A 217 17.84 12.18 16.99
N GLN A 218 18.25 12.59 15.78
CA GLN A 218 19.60 12.31 15.26
C GLN A 218 20.71 12.96 16.09
N ARG A 219 20.44 14.14 16.67
CA ARG A 219 21.37 14.85 17.56
C ARG A 219 21.29 14.38 19.02
N GLY A 220 20.40 13.44 19.34
CA GLY A 220 20.19 12.94 20.71
C GLY A 220 19.61 13.97 21.67
N ASP A 221 18.94 14.99 21.14
CA ASP A 221 18.31 16.09 21.89
C ASP A 221 16.86 15.74 22.21
N TRP A 222 16.68 14.98 23.29
CA TRP A 222 15.40 14.44 23.74
C TRP A 222 14.42 15.52 24.23
N ASP A 223 14.91 16.63 24.76
CA ASP A 223 14.07 17.74 25.23
C ASP A 223 13.41 18.45 24.06
N THR A 224 14.18 18.76 23.02
CA THR A 224 13.66 19.36 21.77
C THR A 224 12.75 18.39 21.03
N TYR A 225 13.12 17.10 20.97
CA TYR A 225 12.27 16.06 20.39
C TYR A 225 10.91 15.96 21.08
N GLY A 226 10.86 15.89 22.41
CA GLY A 226 9.61 15.79 23.17
C GLY A 226 8.74 17.06 23.12
N GLN A 227 9.33 18.22 22.83
CA GLN A 227 8.57 19.44 22.53
C GLN A 227 7.97 19.39 21.13
N LYS A 228 8.77 19.02 20.12
CA LYS A 228 8.31 18.92 18.73
C LYS A 228 7.27 17.82 18.53
N GLN A 229 7.37 16.73 19.27
CA GLN A 229 6.36 15.66 19.25
C GLN A 229 5.00 16.14 19.76
N ARG A 230 4.96 16.94 20.84
CA ARG A 230 3.71 17.52 21.37
C ARG A 230 3.15 18.61 20.46
N GLU A 231 4.03 19.39 19.82
CA GLU A 231 3.64 20.38 18.81
C GLU A 231 3.02 19.68 17.59
N LEU A 232 3.62 18.58 17.13
CA LEU A 232 3.10 17.74 16.05
C LEU A 232 1.71 17.18 16.40
N GLU A 233 1.54 16.63 17.61
CA GLU A 233 0.26 16.11 18.09
C GLU A 233 -0.84 17.18 18.08
N GLY A 234 -0.53 18.38 18.60
CA GLY A 234 -1.47 19.51 18.59
C GLY A 234 -1.79 20.06 17.19
N LEU A 235 -0.82 20.01 16.27
CA LEU A 235 -1.03 20.40 14.87
C LEU A 235 -1.88 19.37 14.11
N ILE A 236 -1.70 18.08 14.40
CA ILE A 236 -2.52 17.00 13.83
C ILE A 236 -3.98 17.14 14.30
N GLU A 237 -4.20 17.44 15.59
CA GLU A 237 -5.55 17.69 16.10
C GLU A 237 -6.23 18.90 15.43
N GLN A 238 -5.48 19.99 15.23
CA GLN A 238 -5.99 21.17 14.52
C GLN A 238 -6.28 20.88 13.05
N PHE A 239 -5.40 20.12 12.41
CA PHE A 239 -5.56 19.71 11.01
C PHE A 239 -6.82 18.86 10.83
N ASN A 240 -7.04 17.88 11.71
CA ASN A 240 -8.24 17.04 11.70
C ASN A 240 -9.53 17.85 11.97
N GLN A 241 -9.49 18.85 12.86
CA GLN A 241 -10.65 19.71 13.13
C GLN A 241 -10.98 20.66 11.97
N GLN A 242 -9.98 21.07 11.19
CA GLN A 242 -10.15 21.98 10.06
C GLN A 242 -10.51 21.24 8.76
N VAL A 243 -10.11 19.98 8.62
CA VAL A 243 -10.52 19.09 7.53
C VAL A 243 -11.94 18.54 7.76
N GLY A 244 -12.38 18.41 9.02
CA GLY A 244 -13.71 17.90 9.39
C GLY A 244 -14.86 18.93 9.46
N ASN A 245 -14.64 20.21 9.13
CA ASN A 245 -15.64 21.30 9.17
C ASN A 245 -15.99 21.87 7.79
#